data_AF-A0AAU4U4L1-F1
#
_entry.id   AF-A0AAU4U4L1-F1
#
_cell.length_a   1.000
_cell.length_b   1.000
_cell.length_c   1.000
_cell.angle_alpha   90.00
_cell.angle_beta   90.00
_cell.angle_gamma   90.00
#
_symmetry.space_group_name_H-M   'P 1'
#
loop_
_entity.id
_entity.type
_entity.pdbx_description
1 polymer ?
#
loop_
_entity_poly.entity_id
_entity_poly.type
_entity_poly.pdbx_seq_one_letter_code
_entity_poly.pdbx_strand_id
1 'polypeptide(L)' 'MNDQTVRLSDVPTEQEPKFRVRALHTASTVTVYQAYDPQIGLAAAREGRFPAAWKRDRMTWIIKPCS' A
#
# COMPACT_ATOMS: atom_id res chain seq x y z
N MET A 1 33.90 -33.10 12.00
CA MET A 1 32.47 -33.48 12.02
C MET A 1 31.67 -32.23 11.70
N ASN A 2 30.71 -32.36 10.80
CA ASN A 2 30.28 -31.34 9.84
C ASN A 2 29.59 -30.13 10.50
N ASP A 3 30.19 -28.95 10.37
CA ASP A 3 29.55 -27.66 10.64
C ASP A 3 28.65 -27.34 9.46
N GLN A 4 27.39 -27.78 9.55
CA GLN A 4 26.38 -27.49 8.53
C GLN A 4 25.94 -26.04 8.66
N THR A 5 26.75 -25.14 8.10
CA THR A 5 26.32 -23.79 7.71
C THR A 5 25.14 -23.94 6.78
N VAL A 6 23.94 -23.81 7.35
CA VAL A 6 22.69 -23.61 6.60
C VAL A 6 22.94 -22.48 5.63
N ARG A 7 22.92 -22.79 4.33
CA ARG A 7 23.09 -21.77 3.30
C ARG A 7 21.90 -20.83 3.42
N LEU A 8 22.17 -19.54 3.60
CA LEU A 8 21.17 -18.46 3.65
C LEU A 8 20.22 -18.41 2.43
N SER A 9 20.42 -19.28 1.43
CA SER A 9 19.57 -19.47 0.25
C SER A 9 18.24 -20.20 0.51
N ASP A 10 18.06 -20.82 1.69
CA ASP A 10 16.87 -21.64 1.98
C ASP A 10 15.78 -20.87 2.77
N VAL A 11 15.95 -19.55 2.96
CA VAL A 11 14.89 -18.70 3.50
C VAL A 11 13.82 -18.55 2.43
N PRO A 12 12.56 -18.95 2.66
CA PRO A 12 11.50 -18.71 1.71
C PRO A 12 11.43 -17.21 1.43
N THR A 13 11.70 -16.80 0.19
CA THR A 13 11.35 -15.47 -0.26
C THR A 13 9.84 -15.39 -0.16
N GLU A 14 9.32 -14.84 0.94
CA GLU A 14 7.89 -14.55 1.09
C GLU A 14 7.47 -13.80 -0.16
N GLN A 15 6.78 -14.49 -1.07
CA GLN A 15 6.38 -13.94 -2.35
C GLN A 15 5.57 -12.68 -2.06
N GLU A 16 6.05 -11.53 -2.54
CA GLU A 16 5.37 -10.28 -2.24
C GLU A 16 3.90 -10.37 -2.68
N PRO A 17 2.94 -10.04 -1.80
CA PRO A 17 1.53 -10.09 -2.16
C PRO A 17 1.28 -9.27 -3.42
N LYS A 18 0.66 -9.91 -4.42
CA LYS A 18 0.34 -9.33 -5.73
C LYS A 18 -0.34 -7.95 -5.67
N PHE A 19 -1.05 -7.66 -4.58
CA PHE A 19 -1.80 -6.42 -4.37
C PHE A 19 -1.29 -5.62 -3.17
N ARG A 20 0.02 -5.65 -2.90
CA ARG A 20 0.61 -4.89 -1.79
C ARG A 20 0.43 -3.38 -2.03
N VAL A 21 -0.26 -2.74 -1.10
CA VAL A 21 -0.35 -1.28 -1.03
C VAL A 21 0.89 -0.76 -0.33
N ARG A 22 1.69 0.08 -1.00
CA ARG A 22 2.82 0.78 -0.37
C ARG A 22 2.29 1.95 0.44
N ALA A 23 2.46 1.90 1.76
CA ALA A 23 2.05 2.96 2.68
C ALA A 23 3.14 3.20 3.72
N LEU A 24 3.30 4.47 4.13
CA LEU A 24 3.99 4.78 5.37
C LEU A 24 3.02 4.57 6.52
N HIS A 25 3.44 3.92 7.58
CA HIS A 25 2.60 3.71 8.75
C HIS A 25 3.41 3.86 10.04
N THR A 26 2.73 4.29 11.08
CA THR A 26 3.19 4.25 12.47
C THR A 26 2.27 3.31 13.26
N ALA A 27 2.51 3.15 14.56
CA ALA A 27 1.62 2.36 15.42
C ALA A 27 0.16 2.84 15.43
N SER A 28 -0.10 4.11 15.08
CA SER A 28 -1.42 4.74 15.14
C SER A 28 -1.93 5.33 13.83
N THR A 29 -1.08 5.41 12.80
CA THR A 29 -1.38 6.21 11.60
C THR A 29 -0.96 5.47 10.34
N VAL A 30 -1.77 5.55 9.29
CA VAL A 30 -1.42 5.07 7.95
C VAL A 30 -1.53 6.23 6.96
N THR A 31 -0.48 6.48 6.20
CA THR A 31 -0.44 7.50 5.13
C THR A 31 -0.80 6.86 3.80
N VAL A 32 -1.90 7.32 3.22
CA VAL A 32 -2.37 6.89 1.91
C VAL A 32 -2.11 7.99 0.89
N TYR A 33 -1.39 7.66 -0.18
CA TYR A 33 -1.24 8.54 -1.33
C TYR A 33 -2.43 8.32 -2.27
N GLN A 34 -3.36 9.26 -2.28
CA GLN A 34 -4.50 9.27 -3.20
C GLN A 34 -4.30 10.27 -4.33
N ALA A 35 -4.89 9.97 -5.49
CA ALA A 35 -4.97 10.86 -6.64
C ALA A 35 -6.10 11.91 -6.54
N TYR A 36 -6.83 11.93 -5.41
CA TYR A 36 -7.95 12.84 -5.19
C TYR A 36 -7.53 14.01 -4.30
N ASP A 37 -8.22 15.14 -4.49
CA ASP A 37 -8.06 16.33 -3.66
C ASP A 37 -8.34 16.02 -2.17
N PRO A 38 -7.63 16.66 -1.22
CA PRO A 38 -7.86 16.48 0.22
C PRO A 38 -9.33 16.60 0.64
N GLN A 39 -10.16 17.40 -0.04
CA GLN A 39 -11.59 17.53 0.26
C GLN A 39 -12.36 16.21 0.12
N ILE A 40 -11.91 15.31 -0.77
CA ILE A 40 -12.50 13.97 -0.93
C ILE A 40 -11.84 12.98 0.03
N GLY A 41 -10.52 12.97 0.10
CA GLY A 41 -9.77 12.01 0.91
C GLY A 41 -10.03 12.16 2.41
N LEU A 42 -10.08 13.39 2.92
CA LEU A 42 -10.34 13.66 4.34
C LEU A 42 -11.77 13.33 4.74
N ALA A 43 -12.76 13.67 3.89
CA ALA A 43 -14.15 13.29 4.13
C ALA A 43 -14.30 11.76 4.17
N ALA A 44 -13.67 11.05 3.23
CA ALA A 44 -13.68 9.59 3.21
C ALA A 44 -13.05 8.96 4.45
N ALA A 45 -11.93 9.50 4.94
CA ALA A 45 -11.28 9.01 6.14
C ALA A 45 -12.11 9.26 7.42
N ARG A 46 -12.80 10.40 7.49
CA ARG A 46 -13.63 10.77 8.65
C ARG A 46 -14.95 10.02 8.71
N GLU A 47 -15.62 9.87 7.57
CA GLU A 47 -16.99 9.33 7.50
C GLU A 47 -17.04 7.85 7.10
N GLY A 48 -15.89 7.28 6.69
CA GLY A 48 -15.81 5.92 6.16
C GLY A 48 -16.52 5.74 4.81
N ARG A 49 -16.91 6.85 4.15
CA ARG A 49 -17.64 6.85 2.87
C ARG A 49 -17.16 7.99 1.99
N PHE A 50 -17.14 7.74 0.68
CA PHE A 50 -16.80 8.79 -0.28
C PHE A 50 -17.95 9.79 -0.42
N PRO A 51 -17.65 11.11 -0.49
CA PRO A 51 -18.65 12.13 -0.72
C PRO A 51 -19.19 12.07 -2.15
N ALA A 52 -20.32 12.72 -2.42
CA ALA A 52 -20.94 12.77 -3.76
C ALA A 52 -20.02 13.35 -4.86
N ALA A 53 -19.01 14.13 -4.48
CA ALA A 53 -17.99 14.65 -5.39
C ALA A 53 -17.04 13.56 -5.94
N TRP A 54 -16.95 12.41 -5.25
CA TRP A 54 -16.15 11.28 -5.73
C TRP A 54 -16.81 10.61 -6.92
N LYS A 55 -16.01 10.25 -7.93
CA LYS A 55 -16.46 9.46 -9.07
C LYS A 55 -15.46 8.36 -9.42
N ARG A 56 -15.97 7.17 -9.74
CA ARG A 56 -15.17 5.98 -10.06
C ARG A 56 -14.50 6.05 -11.43
N ASP A 57 -15.14 6.70 -12.40
CA ASP A 57 -14.64 6.94 -13.76
C ASP A 57 -13.40 7.85 -13.81
N ARG A 58 -13.16 8.63 -12.75
CA ARG A 58 -12.02 9.55 -12.63
C ARG A 58 -10.73 8.88 -12.14
N MET A 59 -10.72 7.56 -11.95
CA MET A 59 -9.55 6.83 -11.48
C MET A 59 -8.52 6.67 -12.60
N THR A 60 -7.59 7.61 -12.72
CA THR A 60 -6.39 7.44 -13.55
C THR A 60 -5.30 6.80 -12.69
N TRP A 61 -4.85 5.60 -13.08
CA TRP A 61 -3.80 4.90 -12.36
C TRP A 61 -2.46 5.61 -12.59
N ILE A 62 -1.93 6.25 -11.56
CA ILE A 62 -0.52 6.68 -11.53
C ILE A 62 0.30 5.42 -11.27
N ILE A 63 0.86 4.83 -12.32
CA ILE A 63 1.80 3.71 -12.17
C ILE A 63 3.10 4.27 -11.62
N LYS A 64 3.36 4.04 -10.32
CA LYS A 64 4.71 4.24 -9.77
C LYS A 64 5.57 3.02 -10.13
N PRO A 65 6.70 3.18 -10.82
CA PRO A 65 7.61 2.07 -11.04
C PRO A 65 8.14 1.57 -9.70
N CYS A 66 8.13 0.24 -9.53
CA CYS A 66 8.87 -0.43 -8.48
C CYS A 66 10.30 -0.60 -9.00
N SER A 67 11.25 0.13 -8.42
CA SER A 67 12.68 -0.14 -8.59
C SER A 67 13.04 -1.43 -7.88
#